data_AF-A0A6P7T040-F1
#
_entry.id   AF-A0A6P7T040-F1
#
_cell.length_a   1.000
_cell.length_b   1.000
_cell.length_c   1.000
_cell.angle_alpha   90.00
_cell.angle_beta   90.00
_cell.angle_gamma   90.00
#
_symmetry.space_group_name_H-M   'P 1'
#
loop_
_entity.id
_entity.type
_entity.pdbx_description
1 polymer ?
#
loop_
_entity_poly.entity_id
_entity_poly.type
_entity_poly.pdbx_seq_one_letter_code
_entity_poly.pdbx_strand_id
1 'polypeptide(L)'
;MNSLAFAPANHYHQNSSWKKWLEHLLKNFKNLELREAGLVLHSGLTLSRSKGFKITNKELQHIGNCFCDPTIELISLNGITYCIKVFTPTQLVAFNGARYVVISKTQSMFIILLCSSPKKSRALSDWLKIAASKIIDPQP
;
A
#
# COMPACT_ATOMS: atom_id res chain seq x y z
N MET A 1 7.98 -23.06 -5.10
CA MET A 1 7.06 -21.95 -4.73
C MET A 1 6.73 -21.20 -5.99
N ASN A 2 5.51 -21.34 -6.50
CA ASN A 2 5.12 -20.79 -7.80
C ASN A 2 5.10 -19.26 -7.76
N SER A 3 5.86 -18.65 -8.67
CA SER A 3 5.93 -17.22 -8.90
C SER A 3 4.58 -16.73 -9.44
N LEU A 4 3.77 -16.09 -8.59
CA LEU A 4 2.59 -15.35 -9.03
C LEU A 4 3.07 -14.05 -9.66
N ALA A 5 3.22 -14.03 -10.99
CA ALA A 5 3.38 -12.82 -11.76
C ALA A 5 2.00 -12.16 -11.95
N PHE A 6 1.86 -10.91 -11.51
CA PHE A 6 0.64 -10.13 -11.72
C PHE A 6 0.81 -9.28 -12.97
N ALA A 7 0.01 -9.56 -14.00
CA ALA A 7 -0.03 -8.79 -15.25
C ALA A 7 -1.04 -7.64 -15.15
N PRO A 8 -0.83 -6.48 -15.84
CA PRO A 8 -1.62 -5.30 -15.52
C PRO A 8 -2.46 -4.77 -16.69
N ALA A 9 -3.56 -4.17 -16.26
CA ALA A 9 -4.35 -3.11 -16.82
C ALA A 9 -5.09 -3.22 -18.15
N ASN A 10 -4.54 -3.82 -19.22
CA ASN A 10 -5.27 -3.77 -20.50
C ASN A 10 -6.42 -4.78 -20.57
N HIS A 11 -6.65 -5.58 -19.53
CA HIS A 11 -7.75 -6.55 -19.40
C HIS A 11 -8.50 -6.36 -18.06
N TYR A 12 -9.01 -5.15 -17.79
CA TYR A 12 -9.76 -4.83 -16.55
C TYR A 12 -11.19 -5.42 -16.47
N HIS A 13 -11.39 -6.65 -16.94
CA HIS A 13 -12.59 -7.44 -16.61
C HIS A 13 -12.38 -8.45 -15.48
N GLN A 14 -11.18 -8.56 -14.90
CA GLN A 14 -10.92 -9.46 -13.77
C GLN A 14 -10.59 -8.73 -12.48
N ASN A 15 -11.64 -8.16 -11.88
CA ASN A 15 -11.72 -7.71 -10.48
C ASN A 15 -11.37 -8.83 -9.46
N SER A 16 -11.13 -10.07 -9.91
CA SER A 16 -10.99 -11.26 -9.08
C SER A 16 -9.56 -11.52 -8.59
N SER A 17 -8.52 -11.25 -9.37
CA SER A 17 -7.14 -11.64 -9.00
C SER A 17 -6.53 -10.72 -7.96
N TRP A 18 -6.65 -9.39 -8.13
CA TRP A 18 -6.19 -8.41 -7.13
C TRP A 18 -6.98 -8.50 -5.83
N LYS A 19 -8.29 -8.78 -5.93
CA LYS A 19 -9.13 -9.05 -4.76
C LYS A 19 -8.69 -10.30 -4.02
N LYS A 20 -8.49 -11.43 -4.71
CA LYS A 20 -7.96 -12.67 -4.10
C LYS A 20 -6.59 -12.46 -3.47
N TRP A 21 -5.71 -11.70 -4.12
CA TRP A 21 -4.40 -11.38 -3.57
C TRP A 21 -4.50 -10.53 -2.30
N LEU A 22 -5.36 -9.51 -2.30
CA LEU A 22 -5.59 -8.67 -1.12
C LEU A 22 -6.23 -9.46 0.03
N GLU A 23 -7.18 -10.35 -0.27
CA GLU A 23 -7.78 -11.25 0.70
C GLU A 23 -6.75 -12.23 1.29
N HIS A 24 -5.86 -12.77 0.45
CA HIS A 24 -4.76 -13.63 0.89
C HIS A 24 -3.77 -12.87 1.78
N LEU A 25 -3.44 -11.63 1.41
CA LEU A 25 -2.62 -10.72 2.21
C LEU A 25 -3.27 -10.49 3.59
N LEU A 26 -4.54 -10.08 3.62
CA LEU A 26 -5.28 -9.86 4.87
C LEU A 26 -5.37 -11.12 5.74
N LYS A 27 -5.52 -12.30 5.13
CA LYS A 27 -5.57 -13.58 5.86
C LYS A 27 -4.21 -13.95 6.48
N ASN A 28 -3.13 -13.86 5.71
CA ASN A 28 -1.79 -14.22 6.18
C ASN A 28 -1.26 -13.21 7.21
N PHE A 29 -1.70 -11.95 7.12
CA PHE A 29 -1.27 -10.87 7.99
C PHE A 29 -2.30 -10.47 9.03
N LYS A 30 -3.33 -11.30 9.26
CA LYS A 30 -4.26 -11.13 10.38
C LYS A 30 -3.51 -11.11 11.72
N ASN A 31 -2.40 -11.84 11.81
CA ASN A 31 -1.49 -11.87 12.95
C ASN A 31 -0.51 -10.67 13.03
N LEU A 32 -0.50 -9.79 12.03
CA LEU A 32 0.30 -8.56 11.98
C LEU A 32 -0.54 -7.30 12.24
N GLU A 33 -1.77 -7.48 12.71
CA GLU A 33 -2.65 -6.37 13.09
C GLU A 33 -2.97 -5.41 11.92
N LEU A 34 -2.96 -5.95 10.70
CA LEU A 34 -3.43 -5.28 9.51
C LEU A 34 -4.94 -5.10 9.59
N ARG A 35 -5.41 -3.85 9.54
CA ARG A 35 -6.84 -3.51 9.61
C ARG A 35 -7.44 -3.34 8.24
N GLU A 36 -6.81 -2.50 7.44
CA GLU A 36 -7.33 -2.08 6.16
C GLU A 36 -6.22 -2.02 5.13
N ALA A 37 -6.57 -2.30 3.87
CA ALA A 37 -5.62 -2.32 2.79
C ALA A 37 -6.27 -1.87 1.48
N GLY A 38 -5.49 -1.20 0.64
CA GLY A 38 -5.91 -0.73 -0.68
C GLY A 38 -4.82 -0.87 -1.72
N LEU A 39 -5.25 -1.21 -2.94
CA LEU A 39 -4.45 -1.21 -4.16
C LEU A 39 -5.04 -0.16 -5.08
N VAL A 40 -4.28 0.90 -5.34
CA VAL A 40 -4.78 2.10 -6.02
C VAL A 40 -3.78 2.51 -7.08
N LEU A 41 -4.22 2.59 -8.33
CA LEU A 41 -3.37 3.11 -9.42
C LEU A 41 -3.00 4.57 -9.16
N HIS A 42 -1.88 5.02 -9.73
CA HIS A 42 -1.48 6.44 -9.70
C HIS A 42 -2.55 7.36 -10.29
N SER A 43 -3.41 6.85 -11.17
CA SER A 43 -4.56 7.57 -11.73
C SER A 43 -5.71 7.81 -10.74
N GLY A 44 -5.70 7.17 -9.57
CA GLY A 44 -6.80 7.21 -8.60
C GLY A 44 -7.78 6.05 -8.68
N LEU A 45 -7.70 5.21 -9.71
CA LEU A 45 -8.55 4.02 -9.82
C LEU A 45 -8.16 2.98 -8.76
N THR A 46 -9.13 2.58 -7.93
CA THR A 46 -8.92 1.51 -6.94
C THR A 46 -9.08 0.14 -7.60
N LEU A 47 -8.01 -0.65 -7.62
CA LEU A 47 -8.01 -2.03 -8.14
C LEU A 47 -8.66 -3.01 -7.17
N SER A 48 -8.36 -2.85 -5.89
CA SER A 48 -8.96 -3.65 -4.83
C SER A 48 -8.80 -2.95 -3.49
N ARG A 49 -9.72 -3.25 -2.57
CA ARG A 49 -9.68 -2.71 -1.21
C ARG A 49 -10.34 -3.65 -0.22
N SER A 50 -9.87 -3.61 1.03
CA SER A 50 -10.52 -4.28 2.14
C SER A 50 -11.83 -3.57 2.51
N LYS A 51 -12.68 -4.25 3.27
CA LYS A 51 -13.85 -3.62 3.89
C LYS A 51 -13.35 -2.48 4.83
N GLY A 52 -13.97 -1.30 4.72
CA GLY A 52 -13.62 -0.14 5.53
C GLY A 52 -12.56 0.78 4.92
N PHE A 53 -11.68 0.26 4.05
CA PHE A 53 -10.64 1.07 3.42
C PHE A 53 -11.26 2.17 2.53
N LYS A 54 -10.85 3.40 2.82
CA LYS A 54 -11.19 4.60 2.06
C LYS A 54 -9.92 5.39 1.83
N ILE A 55 -9.87 6.02 0.66
CA ILE A 55 -8.85 6.99 0.31
C ILE A 55 -9.46 7.98 -0.67
N THR A 56 -9.15 9.25 -0.48
CA THR A 56 -9.57 10.35 -1.36
C THR A 56 -8.47 10.66 -2.38
N ASN A 57 -8.83 11.31 -3.48
CA ASN A 57 -7.83 11.77 -4.46
C ASN A 57 -6.83 12.75 -3.84
N LYS A 58 -7.25 13.59 -2.88
CA LYS A 58 -6.35 14.52 -2.18
C LYS A 58 -5.28 13.76 -1.38
N GLU A 59 -5.68 12.74 -0.65
CA GLU A 59 -4.76 11.88 0.11
C GLU A 59 -3.82 11.10 -0.81
N LEU A 60 -4.32 10.62 -1.94
CA LEU A 60 -3.50 9.93 -2.94
C LEU A 60 -2.45 10.85 -3.58
N GLN A 61 -2.83 12.07 -3.92
CA GLN A 61 -1.89 13.08 -4.41
C GLN A 61 -0.85 13.43 -3.34
N HIS A 62 -1.26 13.55 -2.09
CA HIS A 62 -0.33 13.79 -0.98
C HIS A 62 0.66 12.64 -0.80
N ILE A 63 0.22 11.37 -0.93
CA ILE A 63 1.12 10.21 -0.98
C ILE A 63 2.13 10.35 -2.12
N GLY A 64 1.67 10.70 -3.33
CA GLY A 64 2.53 10.92 -4.48
C GLY A 64 3.62 11.97 -4.19
N ASN A 65 3.22 13.10 -3.60
CA ASN A 65 4.14 14.16 -3.20
C ASN A 65 5.15 13.69 -2.16
N CYS A 66 4.73 12.90 -1.17
CA CYS A 66 5.66 12.33 -0.17
C CYS A 66 6.78 11.51 -0.83
N PHE A 67 6.53 10.84 -1.96
CA PHE A 67 7.55 10.09 -2.70
C PHE A 67 8.45 10.96 -3.58
N CYS A 68 8.06 12.19 -3.89
CA CYS A 68 8.81 13.13 -4.71
C CYS A 68 9.62 14.12 -3.86
N ASP A 69 9.14 14.44 -2.66
CA ASP A 69 9.73 15.42 -1.75
C ASP A 69 10.04 14.78 -0.38
N PRO A 70 11.32 14.48 -0.09
CA PRO A 70 11.72 13.86 1.17
C PRO A 70 11.63 14.81 2.38
N THR A 71 11.37 16.10 2.17
CA THR A 71 11.18 17.07 3.27
C THR A 71 9.80 16.96 3.92
N ILE A 72 8.86 16.26 3.27
CA ILE A 72 7.54 16.00 3.84
C ILE A 72 7.67 14.94 4.94
N GLU A 73 7.42 15.36 6.19
CA GLU A 73 7.52 14.48 7.36
C GLU A 73 6.16 13.93 7.82
N LEU A 74 5.05 14.43 7.27
CA LEU A 74 3.70 14.12 7.71
C LEU A 74 2.83 13.63 6.55
N ILE A 75 2.04 12.60 6.82
CA ILE A 75 1.02 12.07 5.91
C ILE A 75 -0.31 11.97 6.63
N SER A 76 -1.37 12.50 6.03
CA SER A 76 -2.74 12.41 6.56
C SER A 76 -3.57 11.45 5.74
N LEU A 77 -4.15 10.43 6.40
CA LEU A 77 -5.03 9.42 5.78
C LEU A 77 -6.24 9.16 6.67
N ASN A 78 -7.43 9.22 6.09
CA ASN A 78 -8.74 9.10 6.76
C ASN A 78 -8.86 10.01 7.99
N GLY A 79 -8.37 11.25 7.88
CA GLY A 79 -8.37 12.23 8.96
C GLY A 79 -7.37 11.95 10.10
N ILE A 80 -6.48 10.96 9.94
CA ILE A 80 -5.41 10.66 10.91
C ILE A 80 -4.08 11.09 10.31
N THR A 81 -3.32 11.89 11.04
CA THR A 81 -1.97 12.32 10.66
C THR A 81 -0.91 11.38 11.25
N TYR A 82 -0.02 10.89 10.40
CA TYR A 82 1.09 10.00 10.74
C TYR A 82 2.42 10.71 10.48
N CYS A 83 3.41 10.46 11.35
CA CYS A 83 4.77 10.95 11.17
C CYS A 83 5.60 9.92 10.41
N ILE A 84 6.15 10.31 9.27
CA ILE A 84 7.03 9.47 8.45
C ILE A 84 8.32 9.22 9.23
N LYS A 85 8.73 7.95 9.32
CA LYS A 85 9.96 7.50 10.01
C LYS A 85 10.89 6.69 9.12
N VAL A 86 10.35 6.08 8.08
CA VAL A 86 11.14 5.37 7.07
C VAL A 86 10.74 5.89 5.71
N PHE A 87 11.73 6.34 4.95
CA PHE A 87 11.58 6.83 3.59
C PHE A 87 12.57 6.12 2.68
N THR A 88 12.07 5.55 1.59
CA THR A 88 12.87 5.08 0.45
C THR A 88 12.12 5.43 -0.83
N PRO A 89 12.78 5.43 -2.01
CA PRO A 89 12.11 5.76 -3.27
C PRO A 89 10.87 4.90 -3.61
N THR A 90 10.75 3.70 -3.01
CA THR A 90 9.68 2.75 -3.27
C THR A 90 8.82 2.42 -2.04
N GLN A 91 9.16 2.94 -0.86
CA GLN A 91 8.39 2.66 0.36
C GLN A 91 8.43 3.79 1.38
N LEU A 92 7.28 4.03 2.02
CA LEU A 92 7.08 4.90 3.17
C LEU A 92 6.55 4.10 4.36
N VAL A 93 7.04 4.41 5.55
CA VAL A 93 6.44 3.95 6.82
C VAL A 93 6.22 5.14 7.73
N ALA A 94 4.98 5.32 8.19
CA ALA A 94 4.59 6.42 9.05
C ALA A 94 3.77 5.96 10.25
N PHE A 95 3.93 6.63 11.39
CA PHE A 95 3.39 6.20 12.69
C PHE A 95 2.49 7.27 13.33
N ASN A 96 1.44 6.82 14.01
CA ASN A 96 0.58 7.62 14.87
C ASN A 96 0.33 6.80 16.16
N GLY A 97 1.21 6.96 17.15
CA GLY A 97 1.17 6.18 18.39
C GLY A 97 1.21 4.66 18.12
N ALA A 98 0.13 3.96 18.47
CA ALA A 98 0.00 2.52 18.21
C ALA A 98 -0.31 2.19 16.73
N ARG A 99 -0.78 3.15 15.94
CA ARG A 99 -1.13 2.92 14.53
C ARG A 99 0.06 3.21 13.64
N TYR A 100 0.12 2.53 12.51
CA TYR A 100 1.08 2.86 11.47
C TYR A 100 0.53 2.53 10.09
N VAL A 101 1.09 3.20 9.09
CA VAL A 101 0.83 2.95 7.68
C VAL A 101 2.13 2.52 7.02
N VAL A 102 2.03 1.52 6.15
CA VAL A 102 3.08 1.15 5.20
C VAL A 102 2.54 1.39 3.80
N ILE A 103 3.28 2.13 3.00
CA ILE A 103 2.93 2.42 1.61
C ILE A 103 4.08 1.99 0.72
N SER A 104 3.82 1.09 -0.22
CA SER A 104 4.77 0.76 -1.27
C SER A 104 4.31 1.33 -2.60
N LYS A 105 5.24 1.96 -3.32
CA LYS A 105 5.06 2.53 -4.65
C LYS A 105 5.64 1.57 -5.68
N THR A 106 4.83 1.19 -6.67
CA THR A 106 5.28 0.56 -7.91
C THR A 106 5.26 1.58 -9.06
N GLN A 107 5.61 1.16 -10.27
CA GLN A 107 5.52 2.01 -11.45
C GLN A 107 4.07 2.40 -11.78
N SER A 108 3.08 1.54 -11.50
CA SER A 108 1.67 1.81 -11.84
C SER A 108 0.74 2.11 -10.65
N MET A 109 1.10 1.71 -9.43
CA MET A 109 0.19 1.77 -8.28
C MET A 109 0.85 2.06 -6.94
N PHE A 110 0.00 2.38 -5.95
CA PHE A 110 0.30 2.34 -4.53
C PHE A 110 -0.36 1.14 -3.88
N ILE A 111 0.39 0.46 -3.01
CA ILE A 111 -0.11 -0.53 -2.07
C ILE A 111 -0.10 0.10 -0.68
N ILE A 112 -1.26 0.25 -0.07
CA ILE A 112 -1.44 1.01 1.18
C ILE A 112 -1.98 0.07 2.25
N LEU A 113 -1.26 -0.06 3.35
CA LEU A 113 -1.62 -0.92 4.49
C LEU A 113 -1.77 -0.10 5.77
N LEU A 114 -2.97 -0.09 6.36
CA LEU A 114 -3.28 0.57 7.63
C LEU A 114 -3.32 -0.47 8.77
N CYS A 115 -2.52 -0.25 9.80
CA CYS A 115 -2.26 -1.25 10.84
C CYS A 115 -2.42 -0.67 12.25
N SER A 116 -2.79 -1.51 13.24
CA SER A 116 -3.09 -1.07 14.61
C SER A 116 -1.97 -1.25 15.65
N SER A 117 -0.82 -1.80 15.27
CA SER A 117 0.30 -2.00 16.20
C SER A 117 1.65 -2.04 15.50
N PRO A 118 2.64 -1.27 15.97
CA PRO A 118 3.93 -1.18 15.33
C PRO A 118 4.83 -2.40 15.62
N LYS A 119 4.43 -3.34 16.49
CA LYS A 119 5.27 -4.45 16.98
C LYS A 119 5.93 -5.26 15.87
N LYS A 120 5.25 -5.39 14.72
CA LYS A 120 5.73 -6.16 13.57
C LYS A 120 5.88 -5.30 12.31
N SER A 121 5.99 -3.97 12.49
CA SER A 121 6.09 -3.00 11.40
C SER A 121 7.27 -3.26 10.47
N ARG A 122 8.46 -3.54 11.01
CA ARG A 122 9.63 -3.89 10.20
C ARG A 122 9.39 -5.13 9.33
N ALA A 123 8.91 -6.21 9.93
CA ALA A 123 8.64 -7.46 9.20
C ALA A 123 7.58 -7.27 8.10
N LEU A 124 6.52 -6.51 8.37
CA LEU A 124 5.51 -6.19 7.36
C LEU A 124 6.09 -5.29 6.25
N SER A 125 6.87 -4.29 6.62
CA SER A 125 7.52 -3.37 5.68
C SER A 125 8.45 -4.11 4.72
N ASP A 126 9.32 -4.98 5.26
CA ASP A 126 10.27 -5.77 4.48
C ASP A 126 9.53 -6.74 3.54
N TRP A 127 8.50 -7.42 4.05
CA TRP A 127 7.67 -8.29 3.23
C TRP A 127 6.98 -7.51 2.10
N LEU A 128 6.37 -6.36 2.41
CA LEU A 128 5.65 -5.56 1.42
C LEU A 128 6.61 -5.02 0.35
N LYS A 129 7.81 -4.63 0.75
CA LYS A 129 8.86 -4.17 -0.19
C LYS A 129 9.19 -5.26 -1.22
N ILE A 130 9.37 -6.50 -0.76
CA ILE A 130 9.63 -7.66 -1.62
C ILE A 130 8.40 -8.01 -2.47
N ALA A 131 7.20 -7.91 -1.91
CA ALA A 131 5.97 -8.20 -2.64
C ALA A 131 5.74 -7.18 -3.77
N ALA A 132 5.92 -5.89 -3.48
CA ALA A 132 5.78 -4.80 -4.43
C ALA A 132 6.81 -4.88 -5.57
N SER A 133 8.06 -5.27 -5.27
CA SER A 133 9.10 -5.42 -6.30
C SER A 133 8.84 -6.57 -7.29
N LYS A 134 7.91 -7.48 -6.98
CA LYS A 134 7.50 -8.60 -7.85
C LYS A 134 6.31 -8.28 -8.73
N ILE A 135 5.68 -7.12 -8.54
CA ILE A 135 4.60 -6.66 -9.41
C ILE A 135 5.25 -6.17 -10.70
N ILE A 136 4.94 -6.84 -11.80
CA ILE A 136 5.42 -6.47 -13.13
C ILE A 136 4.40 -5.49 -13.69
N ASP A 137 4.72 -4.20 -13.67
CA ASP A 137 3.91 -3.16 -14.29
C ASP A 137 4.04 -3.26 -15.83
N PRO A 138 2.99 -2.97 -16.64
CA PRO A 138 3.14 -3.02 -18.08
C PRO A 138 3.97 -1.79 -18.45
N GLN A 139 4.96 -1.97 -19.30
CA GLN A 139 5.69 -0.83 -19.87
C GLN A 139 4.68 0.08 -20.61
N PRO A 140 4.88 1.41 -20.57
CA PRO A 140 4.04 2.35 -21.30
C PRO A 140 4.00 2.05 -22.80
#